data_AF-A0AAD5XL76-F1
#
_entry.id   AF-A0AAD5XL76-F1
#
_cell.length_a   1.000
_cell.length_b   1.000
_cell.length_c   1.000
_cell.angle_alpha   90.00
_cell.angle_beta   90.00
_cell.angle_gamma   90.00
#
_symmetry.space_group_name_H-M   'P 1'
#
loop_
_entity.id
_entity.type
_entity.pdbx_description
1 polymer ?
#
loop_
_entity_poly.entity_id
_entity_poly.type
_entity_poly.pdbx_seq_one_letter_code
_entity_poly.pdbx_strand_id
1 'polypeptide(L)'
;MTFQVGNNGAVEWASNCDWTGGDIGNVLTTGALCGSACISASGCSKFTWTDYNSGTCWLKNSGATGPVSLSSPGSICGYTTGSTSVTGSGYWSGPIKVVNNIPKDPACIYESASANIFWSNGQTSLNTGATANIGPFSGAYTLGVQENVFMYCSYVGSSGNQCAYSSGTIDNPCYNFSVNNACQITKNVCPYPAPSLGHSYSPAPDGSTRYSITGSITGGTCVLTVNWIADKASFRKKNLFIEIGMEKEDSDFLRLLFRENNELRLKYNAIQRELYNKNAQNDTLEDEVRLLKTKLESGGISPSTPGASDRVSTAATSSRPQTTVSSKKSVKSIIEEKPPTPIIGNRVSAKELQEALFALERKGSELKQTNEDLLTVQNALEEQSTISSNLKKEVQDLKAEVSELKNFKLHSQKEAEVLLSSEFLQNLLYISILLILEAELEEQAPADVADLMIEIEQKDATIESLKNQAVEMATDADRKNNELQNQLQGVEALIEGIRKEYEEFIQITKLETESFRINQLNEYNELKATYEAIKLSHLEEKKRLSMEYGALLHSMQSQFEEYRTATEYMFNSELTKLEDELSLQATKYEHEIMFRLANAIAKE
;
A
#
# COMPACT_ATOMS: atom_id res chain seq x y z
N MET A 1 -39.97 -46.76 11.05
CA MET A 1 -38.53 -46.56 11.34
C MET A 1 -38.33 -45.12 11.71
N THR A 2 -37.54 -44.82 12.74
CA THR A 2 -37.29 -43.45 13.22
C THR A 2 -35.79 -43.31 13.48
N PHE A 3 -35.19 -42.28 12.90
CA PHE A 3 -33.76 -42.01 13.06
C PHE A 3 -33.49 -41.24 14.36
N GLN A 4 -32.40 -41.60 15.02
CA GLN A 4 -31.86 -40.96 16.23
C GLN A 4 -30.51 -40.35 15.89
N VAL A 5 -30.25 -39.16 16.40
CA VAL A 5 -28.97 -38.47 16.23
C VAL A 5 -27.92 -39.13 17.12
N GLY A 6 -26.76 -39.44 16.56
CA GLY A 6 -25.61 -40.01 17.26
C GLY A 6 -24.33 -39.21 17.04
N ASN A 7 -23.31 -39.55 17.84
CA ASN A 7 -21.94 -39.03 17.70
C ASN A 7 -21.86 -37.50 17.50
N ASN A 8 -22.42 -36.74 18.45
CA ASN A 8 -22.48 -35.27 18.45
C ASN A 8 -23.08 -34.62 17.20
N GLY A 9 -24.01 -35.30 16.51
CA GLY A 9 -24.64 -34.79 15.29
C GLY A 9 -23.97 -35.22 13.98
N ALA A 10 -22.95 -36.07 14.04
CA ALA A 10 -22.22 -36.56 12.86
C ALA A 10 -22.81 -37.83 12.22
N VAL A 11 -23.73 -38.54 12.91
CA VAL A 11 -24.55 -39.62 12.32
C VAL A 11 -26.02 -39.51 12.70
N GLU A 12 -26.89 -40.06 11.83
CA GLU A 12 -28.24 -40.47 12.17
C GLU A 12 -28.37 -41.98 11.97
N TRP A 13 -28.99 -42.67 12.92
CA TRP A 13 -29.10 -44.14 12.93
C TRP A 13 -30.49 -44.60 13.39
N ALA A 14 -30.90 -45.79 12.98
CA ALA A 14 -32.13 -46.44 13.40
C ALA A 14 -31.88 -47.93 13.69
N SER A 15 -32.69 -48.52 14.57
CA SER A 15 -32.70 -49.95 14.83
C SER A 15 -33.58 -50.73 13.85
N ASN A 16 -33.27 -52.01 13.64
CA ASN A 16 -34.00 -52.98 12.83
C ASN A 16 -34.13 -52.53 11.37
N CYS A 17 -33.01 -52.14 10.77
CA CYS A 17 -32.94 -51.72 9.38
C CYS A 17 -31.63 -52.12 8.68
N ASP A 18 -31.59 -51.98 7.35
CA ASP A 18 -30.42 -52.19 6.50
C ASP A 18 -30.41 -51.23 5.29
N TRP A 19 -29.21 -50.97 4.77
CA TRP A 19 -28.93 -50.37 3.46
C TRP A 19 -28.42 -51.46 2.51
N THR A 20 -29.22 -51.89 1.55
CA THR A 20 -28.87 -53.00 0.66
C THR A 20 -27.79 -52.59 -0.36
N GLY A 21 -26.76 -53.42 -0.48
CA GLY A 21 -25.60 -53.20 -1.35
C GLY A 21 -24.74 -52.00 -0.96
N GLY A 22 -23.95 -51.52 -1.93
CA GLY A 22 -23.05 -50.35 -1.79
C GLY A 22 -21.84 -50.57 -0.88
N ASP A 23 -21.57 -51.80 -0.43
CA ASP A 23 -20.49 -52.16 0.47
C ASP A 23 -19.10 -51.84 -0.10
N ILE A 24 -18.31 -51.11 0.68
CA ILE A 24 -16.91 -50.77 0.38
C ILE A 24 -15.91 -51.42 1.35
N GLY A 25 -16.41 -52.05 2.42
CA GLY A 25 -15.61 -52.77 3.40
C GLY A 25 -16.44 -53.15 4.63
N ASN A 26 -15.82 -53.85 5.58
CA ASN A 26 -16.43 -54.13 6.88
C ASN A 26 -15.39 -54.05 8.00
N VAL A 27 -15.88 -53.94 9.24
CA VAL A 27 -15.05 -53.89 10.44
C VAL A 27 -15.78 -54.53 11.62
N LEU A 28 -15.05 -55.29 12.42
CA LEU A 28 -15.56 -55.88 13.67
C LEU A 28 -15.61 -54.79 14.75
N THR A 29 -16.81 -54.46 15.21
CA THR A 29 -17.06 -53.37 16.18
C THR A 29 -18.48 -53.46 16.75
N THR A 30 -18.80 -52.65 17.76
CA THR A 30 -20.15 -52.59 18.33
C THR A 30 -21.07 -51.67 17.51
N GLY A 31 -22.39 -51.87 17.58
CA GLY A 31 -23.36 -51.06 16.82
C GLY A 31 -23.26 -49.56 17.10
N ALA A 32 -22.98 -49.17 18.35
CA ALA A 32 -22.76 -47.78 18.74
C ALA A 32 -21.52 -47.15 18.08
N LEU A 33 -20.48 -47.95 17.78
CA LEU A 33 -19.23 -47.49 17.17
C LEU A 33 -19.21 -47.64 15.63
N CYS A 34 -20.21 -48.30 15.04
CA CYS A 34 -20.31 -48.46 13.58
C CYS A 34 -20.43 -47.11 12.86
N GLY A 35 -21.17 -46.15 13.43
CA GLY A 35 -21.27 -44.80 12.90
C GLY A 35 -19.93 -44.04 12.91
N SER A 36 -19.14 -44.14 13.99
CA SER A 36 -17.78 -43.58 14.03
C SER A 36 -16.83 -44.27 13.05
N ALA A 37 -16.94 -45.59 12.87
CA ALA A 37 -16.13 -46.32 11.90
C ALA A 37 -16.42 -45.89 10.46
N CYS A 38 -17.68 -45.57 10.13
CA CYS A 38 -18.03 -44.97 8.84
C CYS A 38 -17.45 -43.56 8.67
N ILE A 39 -17.49 -42.70 9.71
CA ILE A 39 -16.86 -41.36 9.64
C ILE A 39 -15.35 -41.46 9.37
N SER A 40 -14.66 -42.45 9.94
CA SER A 40 -13.23 -42.68 9.72
C SER A 40 -12.88 -43.34 8.38
N ALA A 41 -13.86 -43.88 7.64
CA ALA A 41 -13.65 -44.64 6.42
C ALA A 41 -13.90 -43.79 5.16
N SER A 42 -12.84 -43.54 4.38
CA SER A 42 -12.94 -42.77 3.13
C SER A 42 -13.96 -43.38 2.17
N GLY A 43 -14.90 -42.56 1.69
CA GLY A 43 -16.00 -42.98 0.81
C GLY A 43 -17.23 -43.58 1.51
N CYS A 44 -17.19 -43.79 2.83
CA CYS A 44 -18.36 -44.24 3.58
C CYS A 44 -19.35 -43.09 3.80
N SER A 45 -20.63 -43.35 3.58
CA SER A 45 -21.74 -42.41 3.85
C SER A 45 -22.95 -43.06 4.51
N LYS A 46 -23.05 -44.40 4.42
CA LYS A 46 -24.10 -45.25 4.97
C LYS A 46 -23.44 -46.42 5.69
N PHE A 47 -24.12 -47.00 6.67
CA PHE A 47 -23.63 -48.18 7.36
C PHE A 47 -24.77 -49.08 7.82
N THR A 48 -24.48 -50.38 7.92
CA THR A 48 -25.33 -51.34 8.63
C THR A 48 -24.47 -52.12 9.61
N TRP A 49 -24.87 -52.19 10.87
CA TRP A 49 -24.34 -53.10 11.87
C TRP A 49 -25.24 -54.33 12.02
N THR A 50 -24.61 -55.48 12.17
CA THR A 50 -25.23 -56.79 12.36
C THR A 50 -24.49 -57.56 13.44
N ASP A 51 -25.17 -58.50 14.10
CA ASP A 51 -24.63 -59.45 15.08
C ASP A 51 -23.66 -60.49 14.49
N TYR A 52 -23.59 -60.58 13.15
CA TYR A 52 -22.62 -61.41 12.42
C TYR A 52 -21.20 -61.30 12.98
N ASN A 53 -20.53 -62.44 13.16
CA ASN A 53 -19.21 -62.56 13.81
C ASN A 53 -19.06 -61.78 15.14
N SER A 54 -20.11 -61.79 15.97
CA SER A 54 -20.18 -61.09 17.27
C SER A 54 -20.19 -59.56 17.17
N GLY A 55 -20.50 -59.00 15.99
CA GLY A 55 -20.62 -57.56 15.75
C GLY A 55 -19.82 -57.09 14.53
N THR A 56 -20.47 -57.07 13.37
CA THR A 56 -19.88 -56.60 12.10
C THR A 56 -20.59 -55.34 11.63
N CYS A 57 -19.83 -54.27 11.42
CA CYS A 57 -20.23 -53.04 10.76
C CYS A 57 -19.86 -53.11 9.28
N TRP A 58 -20.86 -53.08 8.41
CA TRP A 58 -20.76 -53.00 6.96
C TRP A 58 -20.70 -51.53 6.55
N LEU A 59 -19.60 -51.12 5.95
CA LEU A 59 -19.31 -49.74 5.54
C LEU A 59 -19.75 -49.55 4.09
N LYS A 60 -20.61 -48.57 3.83
CA LYS A 60 -21.32 -48.45 2.55
C LYS A 60 -21.20 -47.05 1.94
N ASN A 61 -21.02 -47.01 0.63
CA ASN A 61 -20.99 -45.79 -0.16
C ASN A 61 -22.40 -45.24 -0.43
N SER A 62 -22.47 -44.09 -1.10
CA SER A 62 -23.73 -43.37 -1.36
C SER A 62 -24.73 -44.15 -2.22
N GLY A 63 -24.27 -45.14 -2.99
CA GLY A 63 -25.10 -45.99 -3.86
C GLY A 63 -25.89 -47.10 -3.15
N ALA A 64 -25.68 -47.33 -1.85
CA ALA A 64 -26.49 -48.31 -1.10
C ALA A 64 -27.97 -47.88 -1.02
N THR A 65 -28.89 -48.83 -1.21
CA THR A 65 -30.33 -48.57 -1.36
C THR A 65 -31.08 -48.85 -0.06
N GLY A 66 -32.09 -48.06 0.29
CA GLY A 66 -32.81 -48.19 1.56
C GLY A 66 -33.22 -46.83 2.16
N PRO A 67 -33.41 -46.75 3.49
CA PRO A 67 -33.24 -47.81 4.48
C PRO A 67 -34.45 -48.77 4.50
N VAL A 68 -34.20 -50.07 4.44
CA VAL A 68 -35.25 -51.10 4.51
C VAL A 68 -35.48 -51.48 5.97
N SER A 69 -36.74 -51.60 6.41
CA SER A 69 -37.05 -52.10 7.76
C SER A 69 -36.96 -53.63 7.77
N LEU A 70 -36.17 -54.20 8.70
CA LEU A 70 -36.05 -55.63 8.87
C LEU A 70 -37.04 -56.15 9.92
N SER A 71 -37.62 -57.32 9.66
CA SER A 71 -38.52 -58.01 10.60
C SER A 71 -37.80 -58.68 11.76
N SER A 72 -36.50 -58.94 11.62
CA SER A 72 -35.65 -59.51 12.67
C SER A 72 -35.07 -58.38 13.55
N PRO A 73 -35.30 -58.39 14.88
CA PRO A 73 -34.74 -57.37 15.76
C PRO A 73 -33.25 -57.59 16.00
N GLY A 74 -32.45 -56.52 15.90
CA GLY A 74 -31.03 -56.56 16.29
C GLY A 74 -30.07 -55.75 15.41
N SER A 75 -30.39 -55.53 14.12
CA SER A 75 -29.53 -54.69 13.27
C SER A 75 -29.64 -53.20 13.62
N ILE A 76 -28.62 -52.43 13.26
CA ILE A 76 -28.63 -50.96 13.34
C ILE A 76 -28.12 -50.41 12.02
N CYS A 77 -28.92 -49.63 11.29
CA CYS A 77 -28.45 -48.95 10.08
C CYS A 77 -28.43 -47.44 10.27
N GLY A 78 -27.61 -46.73 9.49
CA GLY A 78 -27.50 -45.28 9.60
C GLY A 78 -26.75 -44.65 8.44
N TYR A 79 -26.62 -43.33 8.51
CA TYR A 79 -25.86 -42.51 7.59
C TYR A 79 -25.14 -41.39 8.34
N THR A 80 -24.10 -40.87 7.72
CA THR A 80 -23.26 -39.82 8.27
C THR A 80 -23.81 -38.44 7.89
N THR A 81 -24.56 -37.82 8.81
CA THR A 81 -25.06 -36.44 8.68
C THR A 81 -23.94 -35.40 8.53
N GLY A 82 -22.71 -35.74 8.95
CA GLY A 82 -21.51 -34.95 8.73
C GLY A 82 -20.66 -35.32 7.51
N SER A 83 -21.06 -36.31 6.68
CA SER A 83 -20.28 -36.68 5.49
C SER A 83 -20.65 -35.80 4.30
N THR A 84 -19.74 -34.88 3.98
CA THR A 84 -19.21 -34.68 2.63
C THR A 84 -20.07 -35.25 1.49
N SER A 85 -21.17 -34.57 1.16
CA SER A 85 -21.89 -34.79 -0.08
C SER A 85 -21.04 -34.32 -1.26
N VAL A 86 -20.04 -35.11 -1.64
CA VAL A 86 -19.18 -34.86 -2.80
C VAL A 86 -20.02 -35.02 -4.06
N THR A 87 -20.70 -33.94 -4.45
CA THR A 87 -21.07 -33.72 -5.84
C THR A 87 -19.80 -33.86 -6.66
N GLY A 88 -19.85 -34.60 -7.78
CA GLY A 88 -18.67 -34.98 -8.58
C GLY A 88 -17.83 -33.83 -9.16
N SER A 89 -18.18 -32.59 -8.85
CA SER A 89 -17.42 -31.35 -9.06
C SER A 89 -16.29 -31.11 -8.06
N GLY A 90 -16.24 -31.82 -6.92
CA GLY A 90 -15.14 -31.77 -5.94
C GLY A 90 -15.17 -30.61 -4.93
N TYR A 91 -16.23 -29.79 -4.91
CA TYR A 91 -16.39 -28.68 -3.96
C TYR A 91 -16.98 -29.12 -2.60
N TRP A 92 -16.79 -28.31 -1.55
CA TRP A 92 -17.41 -28.51 -0.24
C TRP A 92 -18.91 -28.18 -0.28
N SER A 93 -19.75 -29.06 0.27
CA SER A 93 -21.21 -28.94 0.23
C SER A 93 -21.90 -28.89 1.60
N GLY A 94 -21.13 -28.86 2.69
CA GLY A 94 -21.65 -28.66 4.04
C GLY A 94 -21.85 -27.18 4.39
N PRO A 95 -22.24 -26.88 5.65
CA PRO A 95 -22.11 -25.54 6.20
C PRO A 95 -20.62 -25.12 6.24
N ILE A 96 -20.40 -23.82 6.16
CA ILE A 96 -19.07 -23.19 6.29
C ILE A 96 -19.15 -22.16 7.42
N LYS A 97 -18.18 -22.18 8.32
CA LYS A 97 -18.00 -21.16 9.36
C LYS A 97 -16.78 -20.32 9.03
N VAL A 98 -16.95 -19.02 8.84
CA VAL A 98 -15.84 -18.08 8.63
C VAL A 98 -15.48 -17.42 9.95
N VAL A 99 -14.18 -17.40 10.27
CA VAL A 99 -13.58 -16.76 11.45
C VAL A 99 -12.68 -15.63 10.96
N ASN A 100 -12.94 -14.40 11.42
CA ASN A 100 -12.16 -13.23 11.02
C ASN A 100 -11.06 -12.91 12.05
N ASN A 101 -9.79 -13.18 11.71
CA ASN A 101 -8.63 -12.80 12.52
C ASN A 101 -7.83 -11.62 11.90
N ILE A 102 -8.44 -10.82 11.01
CA ILE A 102 -7.82 -9.57 10.52
C ILE A 102 -7.86 -8.53 11.65
N PRO A 103 -6.70 -8.11 12.19
CA PRO A 103 -6.63 -7.00 13.14
C PRO A 103 -6.93 -5.69 12.43
N LYS A 104 -7.36 -4.67 13.18
CA LYS A 104 -7.36 -3.30 12.65
C LYS A 104 -5.93 -2.76 12.75
N ASP A 105 -5.25 -2.67 11.62
CA ASP A 105 -3.96 -2.00 11.51
C ASP A 105 -4.10 -0.52 11.94
N PRO A 106 -3.37 -0.02 12.95
CA PRO A 106 -3.43 1.39 13.35
C PRO A 106 -2.94 2.37 12.27
N ALA A 107 -2.28 1.89 11.20
CA ALA A 107 -1.90 2.68 10.03
C ALA A 107 -3.02 2.82 8.98
N CYS A 108 -4.24 2.35 9.27
CA CYS A 108 -5.39 2.34 8.36
C CYS A 108 -6.70 2.69 9.09
N ILE A 109 -7.60 3.46 8.45
CA ILE A 109 -8.95 3.71 8.98
C ILE A 109 -9.88 2.58 8.51
N TYR A 110 -10.44 1.81 9.44
CA TYR A 110 -11.44 0.75 9.18
C TYR A 110 -12.86 1.20 9.53
N GLU A 111 -13.87 0.53 8.96
CA GLU A 111 -15.24 0.58 9.48
C GLU A 111 -15.36 -0.08 10.88
N SER A 112 -16.59 -0.24 11.40
CA SER A 112 -16.86 -1.00 12.62
C SER A 112 -16.37 -2.45 12.52
N ALA A 113 -16.62 -3.11 11.37
CA ALA A 113 -16.05 -4.39 10.97
C ALA A 113 -14.65 -4.22 10.31
N SER A 114 -13.82 -5.27 10.35
CA SER A 114 -12.51 -5.27 9.63
C SER A 114 -12.54 -6.03 8.31
N ALA A 115 -13.52 -6.93 8.10
CA ALA A 115 -13.69 -7.66 6.85
C ALA A 115 -15.16 -7.87 6.48
N ASN A 116 -15.44 -7.89 5.18
CA ASN A 116 -16.73 -8.26 4.60
C ASN A 116 -16.61 -9.62 3.91
N ILE A 117 -17.55 -10.51 4.20
CA ILE A 117 -17.65 -11.86 3.62
C ILE A 117 -18.82 -11.86 2.65
N PHE A 118 -18.63 -12.35 1.42
CA PHE A 118 -19.68 -12.40 0.41
C PHE A 118 -19.75 -13.76 -0.30
N TRP A 119 -20.92 -14.09 -0.82
CA TRP A 119 -21.20 -15.31 -1.59
C TRP A 119 -22.34 -15.03 -2.58
N SER A 120 -22.66 -15.99 -3.46
CA SER A 120 -23.63 -15.81 -4.55
C SER A 120 -25.02 -15.29 -4.13
N ASN A 121 -25.41 -15.49 -2.86
CA ASN A 121 -26.75 -15.23 -2.34
C ASN A 121 -26.74 -14.29 -1.11
N GLY A 122 -25.64 -13.59 -0.81
CA GLY A 122 -25.60 -12.69 0.36
C GLY A 122 -24.21 -12.18 0.75
N GLN A 123 -24.18 -11.34 1.78
CA GLN A 123 -22.97 -10.78 2.38
C GLN A 123 -23.15 -10.56 3.89
N THR A 124 -22.04 -10.51 4.63
CA THR A 124 -22.02 -10.14 6.06
C THR A 124 -20.69 -9.50 6.44
N SER A 125 -20.73 -8.49 7.30
CA SER A 125 -19.54 -7.85 7.87
C SER A 125 -19.13 -8.54 9.17
N LEU A 126 -17.82 -8.62 9.45
CA LEU A 126 -17.24 -9.23 10.64
C LEU A 126 -16.20 -8.33 11.31
N ASN A 127 -16.33 -8.14 12.62
CA ASN A 127 -15.28 -7.57 13.47
C ASN A 127 -14.13 -8.57 13.63
N THR A 128 -12.95 -8.10 14.06
CA THR A 128 -11.85 -8.98 14.50
C THR A 128 -12.34 -9.92 15.62
N GLY A 129 -12.06 -11.21 15.52
CA GLY A 129 -12.52 -12.27 16.41
C GLY A 129 -13.96 -12.75 16.17
N ALA A 130 -14.75 -12.08 15.31
CA ALA A 130 -16.12 -12.47 15.04
C ALA A 130 -16.20 -13.64 14.03
N THR A 131 -17.32 -14.38 14.07
CA THR A 131 -17.54 -15.54 13.20
C THR A 131 -18.93 -15.55 12.57
N ALA A 132 -19.03 -15.86 11.27
CA ALA A 132 -20.29 -16.08 10.56
C ALA A 132 -20.44 -17.55 10.16
N ASN A 133 -21.67 -18.07 10.20
CA ASN A 133 -22.02 -19.35 9.57
C ASN A 133 -22.73 -19.04 8.24
N ILE A 134 -22.29 -19.66 7.15
CA ILE A 134 -22.80 -19.45 5.79
C ILE A 134 -23.00 -20.80 5.07
N GLY A 135 -23.89 -20.82 4.08
CA GLY A 135 -24.35 -22.05 3.43
C GLY A 135 -25.53 -22.72 4.15
N PRO A 136 -25.77 -24.03 3.96
CA PRO A 136 -24.96 -24.97 3.17
C PRO A 136 -24.91 -24.60 1.68
N PHE A 137 -23.88 -25.07 0.98
CA PHE A 137 -23.66 -24.82 -0.44
C PHE A 137 -23.84 -26.11 -1.26
N SER A 138 -24.18 -26.00 -2.55
CA SER A 138 -24.36 -27.15 -3.43
C SER A 138 -23.88 -26.84 -4.84
N GLY A 139 -23.11 -27.73 -5.46
CA GLY A 139 -22.55 -27.52 -6.79
C GLY A 139 -21.29 -26.65 -6.78
N ALA A 140 -21.09 -25.84 -7.82
CA ALA A 140 -19.98 -24.89 -7.90
C ALA A 140 -20.43 -23.51 -7.40
N TYR A 141 -19.62 -22.88 -6.55
CA TYR A 141 -19.88 -21.57 -5.97
C TYR A 141 -18.56 -20.82 -5.72
N THR A 142 -18.69 -19.53 -5.44
CA THR A 142 -17.58 -18.65 -5.08
C THR A 142 -17.93 -17.94 -3.77
N LEU A 143 -16.96 -17.96 -2.85
CA LEU A 143 -16.92 -17.14 -1.65
C LEU A 143 -15.97 -15.98 -1.87
N GLY A 144 -16.16 -14.91 -1.13
CA GLY A 144 -15.35 -13.72 -1.19
C GLY A 144 -15.00 -13.21 0.20
N VAL A 145 -13.77 -12.71 0.35
CA VAL A 145 -13.34 -11.89 1.48
C VAL A 145 -12.84 -10.55 0.94
N GLN A 146 -13.33 -9.46 1.52
CA GLN A 146 -12.89 -8.10 1.25
C GLN A 146 -12.45 -7.44 2.56
N GLU A 147 -11.32 -6.73 2.52
CA GLU A 147 -10.85 -5.92 3.65
C GLU A 147 -11.69 -4.64 3.73
N ASN A 148 -12.16 -4.24 4.92
CA ASN A 148 -13.08 -3.11 5.06
C ASN A 148 -12.38 -1.82 5.54
N VAL A 149 -11.57 -1.25 4.65
CA VAL A 149 -10.78 -0.02 4.85
C VAL A 149 -11.48 1.18 4.22
N PHE A 150 -11.40 2.34 4.86
CA PHE A 150 -12.08 3.58 4.46
C PHE A 150 -11.13 4.57 3.77
N MET A 151 -9.96 4.86 4.36
CA MET A 151 -9.00 5.83 3.82
C MET A 151 -7.59 5.66 4.41
N TYR A 152 -6.58 6.13 3.67
CA TYR A 152 -5.16 6.23 4.06
C TYR A 152 -4.54 4.98 4.72
N CYS A 153 -4.21 3.97 3.92
CA CYS A 153 -3.19 2.99 4.29
C CYS A 153 -1.87 3.32 3.56
N SER A 154 -0.76 3.34 4.29
CA SER A 154 0.59 3.50 3.72
C SER A 154 1.31 2.15 3.68
N TYR A 155 1.26 1.45 2.55
CA TYR A 155 1.81 0.09 2.42
C TYR A 155 3.33 0.08 2.20
N VAL A 156 4.03 -0.86 2.83
CA VAL A 156 5.48 -1.04 2.65
C VAL A 156 5.76 -1.62 1.26
N GLY A 157 6.05 -0.73 0.30
CA GLY A 157 6.32 -1.08 -1.09
C GLY A 157 5.69 -0.12 -2.12
N SER A 158 4.65 0.64 -1.74
CA SER A 158 4.08 1.66 -2.62
C SER A 158 5.00 2.89 -2.70
N SER A 159 5.79 2.99 -3.77
CA SER A 159 6.78 4.04 -4.00
C SER A 159 6.13 5.37 -4.42
N GLY A 160 5.53 6.06 -3.45
CA GLY A 160 4.94 7.38 -3.65
C GLY A 160 3.51 7.47 -3.14
N ASN A 161 2.81 8.53 -3.54
CA ASN A 161 1.54 8.94 -2.93
C ASN A 161 0.31 8.12 -3.39
N GLN A 162 0.51 6.85 -3.76
CA GLN A 162 -0.51 5.94 -4.27
C GLN A 162 -1.34 5.31 -3.13
N CYS A 163 -2.08 6.16 -2.43
CA CYS A 163 -3.26 5.71 -1.69
C CYS A 163 -4.29 5.17 -2.68
N ALA A 164 -5.06 4.15 -2.30
CA ALA A 164 -6.13 3.57 -3.13
C ALA A 164 -7.38 4.47 -3.23
N TYR A 165 -7.21 5.79 -3.24
CA TYR A 165 -8.32 6.74 -3.30
C TYR A 165 -7.91 8.10 -3.89
N SER A 166 -8.44 8.41 -5.07
CA SER A 166 -8.42 9.76 -5.67
C SER A 166 -9.62 10.07 -6.59
N SER A 167 -10.50 9.10 -6.86
CA SER A 167 -11.56 9.20 -7.89
C SER A 167 -12.91 8.54 -7.55
N GLY A 168 -13.11 8.03 -6.34
CA GLY A 168 -14.44 7.61 -5.86
C GLY A 168 -14.93 6.20 -6.21
N THR A 169 -14.04 5.30 -6.65
CA THR A 169 -14.32 3.85 -6.74
C THR A 169 -13.87 3.12 -5.46
N ILE A 170 -14.57 2.04 -5.08
CA ILE A 170 -14.30 1.29 -3.84
C ILE A 170 -13.31 0.15 -4.14
N ASP A 171 -12.03 0.51 -4.25
CA ASP A 171 -10.94 -0.41 -4.57
C ASP A 171 -10.38 -1.14 -3.32
N ASN A 172 -11.29 -1.65 -2.48
CA ASN A 172 -10.96 -2.58 -1.39
C ASN A 172 -10.74 -3.99 -1.96
N PRO A 173 -9.60 -4.66 -1.71
CA PRO A 173 -9.22 -5.86 -2.42
C PRO A 173 -10.12 -7.04 -2.09
N CYS A 174 -10.72 -7.62 -3.14
CA CYS A 174 -11.62 -8.77 -3.08
C CYS A 174 -10.90 -10.07 -3.45
N TYR A 175 -10.83 -11.02 -2.51
CA TYR A 175 -10.32 -12.37 -2.77
C TYR A 175 -11.49 -13.33 -3.00
N ASN A 176 -11.73 -13.66 -4.27
CA ASN A 176 -12.69 -14.66 -4.69
C ASN A 176 -12.06 -16.05 -4.69
N PHE A 177 -12.71 -17.00 -4.01
CA PHE A 177 -12.23 -18.38 -3.92
C PHE A 177 -13.34 -19.44 -3.84
N SER A 178 -12.96 -20.69 -4.07
CA SER A 178 -13.83 -21.87 -3.90
C SER A 178 -13.15 -22.88 -2.98
N VAL A 179 -13.96 -23.64 -2.22
CA VAL A 179 -13.50 -24.61 -1.24
C VAL A 179 -13.75 -26.04 -1.73
N ASN A 180 -12.77 -26.93 -1.62
CA ASN A 180 -12.89 -28.34 -2.00
C ASN A 180 -13.50 -29.22 -0.89
N ASN A 181 -13.83 -30.46 -1.24
CA ASN A 181 -14.32 -31.50 -0.33
C ASN A 181 -13.44 -31.76 0.92
N ALA A 182 -12.17 -31.33 0.95
CA ALA A 182 -11.27 -31.41 2.10
C ALA A 182 -11.22 -30.12 2.94
N CYS A 183 -12.12 -29.15 2.71
CA CYS A 183 -12.12 -27.82 3.32
C CYS A 183 -10.86 -26.98 2.99
N GLN A 184 -10.23 -27.22 1.83
CA GLN A 184 -9.08 -26.46 1.34
C GLN A 184 -9.48 -25.53 0.19
N ILE A 185 -8.75 -24.43 -0.01
CA ILE A 185 -9.00 -23.52 -1.12
C ILE A 185 -8.35 -24.03 -2.41
N THR A 186 -9.12 -24.10 -3.50
CA THR A 186 -8.67 -24.69 -4.78
C THR A 186 -8.65 -23.74 -5.96
N LYS A 187 -9.19 -22.53 -5.84
CA LYS A 187 -9.16 -21.53 -6.91
C LYS A 187 -9.09 -20.14 -6.30
N ASN A 188 -8.16 -19.32 -6.79
CA ASN A 188 -8.09 -17.89 -6.50
C ASN A 188 -8.36 -17.14 -7.82
N VAL A 189 -9.35 -16.26 -7.88
CA VAL A 189 -9.67 -15.50 -9.10
C VAL A 189 -9.90 -14.02 -8.79
N CYS A 190 -8.80 -13.30 -8.60
CA CYS A 190 -8.81 -11.84 -8.59
C CYS A 190 -8.57 -11.35 -10.05
N PRO A 191 -9.56 -10.74 -10.74
CA PRO A 191 -10.96 -10.51 -10.37
C PRO A 191 -11.96 -11.46 -11.07
N TYR A 192 -13.14 -11.57 -10.48
CA TYR A 192 -14.37 -12.05 -11.12
C TYR A 192 -15.57 -11.33 -10.48
N PRO A 193 -16.65 -10.96 -11.22
CA PRO A 193 -16.89 -11.16 -12.66
C PRO A 193 -15.90 -10.43 -13.57
N ALA A 194 -15.83 -10.85 -14.83
CA ALA A 194 -15.07 -10.13 -15.85
C ALA A 194 -15.79 -8.81 -16.21
N PRO A 195 -15.06 -7.69 -16.42
CA PRO A 195 -15.69 -6.39 -16.65
C PRO A 195 -16.33 -6.31 -18.04
N SER A 196 -17.66 -6.26 -18.08
CA SER A 196 -18.42 -5.84 -19.26
C SER A 196 -18.42 -4.31 -19.45
N LEU A 197 -17.90 -3.56 -18.48
CA LEU A 197 -17.89 -2.10 -18.41
C LEU A 197 -16.55 -1.59 -17.87
N GLY A 198 -15.58 -1.34 -18.76
CA GLY A 198 -14.54 -0.30 -18.68
C GLY A 198 -13.57 -0.17 -17.47
N HIS A 199 -13.77 -0.87 -16.36
CA HIS A 199 -13.02 -0.63 -15.12
C HIS A 199 -11.77 -1.52 -14.99
N SER A 200 -10.67 -0.89 -14.56
CA SER A 200 -9.36 -1.53 -14.37
C SER A 200 -9.32 -2.43 -13.12
N TYR A 201 -8.37 -3.36 -13.13
CA TYR A 201 -8.16 -4.37 -12.10
C TYR A 201 -7.67 -3.78 -10.76
N SER A 202 -8.18 -4.34 -9.65
CA SER A 202 -7.64 -4.11 -8.30
C SER A 202 -7.23 -5.41 -7.59
N PRO A 203 -6.13 -6.07 -8.01
CA PRO A 203 -5.26 -6.75 -7.04
C PRO A 203 -4.65 -5.72 -6.08
N ALA A 204 -3.99 -6.17 -5.00
CA ALA A 204 -3.14 -5.27 -4.24
C ALA A 204 -2.04 -4.68 -5.16
N PRO A 205 -1.59 -3.41 -4.98
CA PRO A 205 -0.63 -2.76 -5.88
C PRO A 205 0.74 -3.47 -6.03
N ASP A 206 1.06 -4.41 -5.13
CA ASP A 206 2.28 -5.23 -5.15
C ASP A 206 2.04 -6.71 -5.55
N GLY A 207 0.81 -7.05 -5.94
CA GLY A 207 0.39 -8.41 -6.28
C GLY A 207 0.40 -9.41 -5.11
N SER A 208 0.55 -8.98 -3.84
CA SER A 208 0.56 -9.89 -2.70
C SER A 208 -0.82 -10.40 -2.29
N THR A 209 -0.83 -11.51 -1.55
CA THR A 209 -1.91 -11.88 -0.64
C THR A 209 -1.67 -11.19 0.70
N ARG A 210 -2.55 -10.26 1.10
CA ARG A 210 -2.47 -9.60 2.44
C ARG A 210 -2.99 -10.47 3.58
N TYR A 211 -3.84 -11.44 3.27
CA TYR A 211 -4.38 -12.39 4.23
C TYR A 211 -4.40 -13.80 3.64
N SER A 212 -4.18 -14.76 4.53
CA SER A 212 -4.24 -16.19 4.28
C SER A 212 -5.59 -16.70 4.77
N ILE A 213 -6.21 -17.57 3.99
CA ILE A 213 -7.46 -18.20 4.37
C ILE A 213 -7.18 -19.69 4.46
N THR A 214 -7.15 -20.22 5.68
CA THR A 214 -6.92 -21.64 5.96
C THR A 214 -8.24 -22.30 6.33
N GLY A 215 -8.43 -23.57 5.98
CA GLY A 215 -9.66 -24.30 6.30
C GLY A 215 -9.39 -25.59 7.07
N SER A 216 -10.31 -25.95 7.95
CA SER A 216 -10.29 -27.18 8.74
C SER A 216 -11.70 -27.72 8.96
N ILE A 217 -11.87 -29.04 8.99
CA ILE A 217 -13.19 -29.66 9.22
C ILE A 217 -13.38 -29.86 10.72
N THR A 218 -14.41 -29.23 11.29
CA THR A 218 -14.79 -29.40 12.71
C THR A 218 -16.28 -29.72 12.79
N GLY A 219 -16.64 -30.90 13.31
CA GLY A 219 -18.04 -31.30 13.53
C GLY A 219 -18.92 -31.23 12.28
N GLY A 220 -18.43 -31.69 11.12
CA GLY A 220 -19.15 -31.62 9.85
C GLY A 220 -19.25 -30.22 9.22
N THR A 221 -18.68 -29.19 9.86
CA THR A 221 -18.61 -27.82 9.35
C THR A 221 -17.19 -27.53 8.86
N CYS A 222 -17.05 -26.89 7.69
CA CYS A 222 -15.76 -26.39 7.22
C CYS A 222 -15.49 -25.02 7.87
N VAL A 223 -14.52 -24.95 8.77
CA VAL A 223 -14.11 -23.73 9.46
C VAL A 223 -12.98 -23.06 8.68
N LEU A 224 -13.32 -21.97 7.98
CA LEU A 224 -12.37 -21.09 7.30
C LEU A 224 -11.89 -20.01 8.27
N THR A 225 -10.58 -19.84 8.41
CA THR A 225 -9.96 -18.82 9.24
C THR A 225 -9.21 -17.83 8.36
N VAL A 226 -9.65 -16.57 8.36
CA VAL A 226 -9.02 -15.47 7.63
C VAL A 226 -7.97 -14.83 8.54
N ASN A 227 -6.69 -15.09 8.30
CA ASN A 227 -5.58 -14.60 9.11
C ASN A 227 -4.72 -13.60 8.31
N TRP A 228 -4.39 -12.46 8.91
CA TRP A 228 -3.46 -11.50 8.33
C TRP A 228 -2.10 -12.15 8.02
N ILE A 229 -1.57 -11.98 6.80
CA ILE A 229 -0.21 -12.40 6.47
C ILE A 229 0.72 -11.31 6.98
N ALA A 230 1.12 -11.44 8.23
CA ALA A 230 2.00 -10.50 8.92
C ALA A 230 3.46 -10.53 8.42
N ASP A 231 3.74 -11.02 7.19
CA ASP A 231 5.02 -10.75 6.54
C ASP A 231 5.19 -11.21 5.07
N LYS A 232 5.86 -10.37 4.27
CA LYS A 232 6.82 -10.83 3.23
C LYS A 232 8.27 -10.86 3.77
N ALA A 233 8.61 -10.20 4.88
CA ALA A 233 9.96 -10.18 5.45
C ALA A 233 10.30 -11.41 6.32
N SER A 234 9.32 -12.21 6.76
CA SER A 234 9.54 -13.39 7.60
C SER A 234 10.25 -14.52 6.87
N PHE A 235 10.22 -14.54 5.53
CA PHE A 235 11.00 -15.48 4.75
C PHE A 235 12.51 -15.14 4.76
N ARG A 236 12.89 -13.88 5.04
CA ARG A 236 14.28 -13.53 5.39
C ARG A 236 14.58 -13.84 6.87
N LYS A 237 13.66 -13.52 7.80
CA LYS A 237 13.88 -13.70 9.26
C LYS A 237 14.36 -15.11 9.63
N LYS A 238 13.82 -16.17 9.02
CA LYS A 238 14.21 -17.55 9.37
C LYS A 238 15.66 -17.93 9.06
N ASN A 239 16.37 -17.15 8.23
CA ASN A 239 17.81 -17.29 8.00
C ASN A 239 18.66 -16.28 8.80
N LEU A 240 18.05 -15.32 9.50
CA LEU A 240 18.74 -14.33 10.34
C LEU A 240 18.73 -14.73 11.83
N PHE A 241 17.77 -15.56 12.25
CA PHE A 241 17.55 -15.99 13.64
C PHE A 241 18.59 -16.99 14.22
N ILE A 242 19.75 -17.15 13.58
CA ILE A 242 20.78 -18.14 13.98
C ILE A 242 22.07 -17.49 14.51
N GLU A 243 22.40 -16.23 14.19
CA GLU A 243 23.75 -15.69 14.42
C GLU A 243 23.91 -14.51 15.40
N ILE A 244 22.85 -13.81 15.81
CA ILE A 244 22.99 -12.65 16.74
C ILE A 244 21.98 -12.74 17.88
N GLY A 245 22.51 -12.87 19.11
CA GLY A 245 21.72 -12.88 20.34
C GLY A 245 21.47 -11.47 20.88
N MET A 246 20.25 -10.96 20.69
CA MET A 246 19.74 -9.75 21.37
C MET A 246 18.55 -10.14 22.25
N GLU A 247 18.43 -9.48 23.40
CA GLU A 247 17.31 -9.74 24.31
C GLU A 247 16.04 -8.99 23.91
N LYS A 248 14.91 -9.39 24.50
CA LYS A 248 13.57 -8.98 24.07
C LYS A 248 13.32 -7.48 24.28
N GLU A 249 13.89 -6.91 25.33
CA GLU A 249 13.57 -5.55 25.80
C GLU A 249 14.17 -4.48 24.87
N ASP A 250 15.40 -4.72 24.38
CA ASP A 250 16.02 -3.91 23.31
C ASP A 250 15.15 -3.89 22.05
N SER A 251 14.52 -5.01 21.70
CA SER A 251 13.65 -5.12 20.52
C SER A 251 12.41 -4.21 20.63
N ASP A 252 11.84 -4.07 21.82
CA ASP A 252 10.67 -3.22 22.05
C ASP A 252 11.04 -1.72 22.19
N PHE A 253 12.23 -1.39 22.71
CA PHE A 253 12.76 -0.01 22.64
C PHE A 253 13.08 0.41 21.20
N LEU A 254 13.68 -0.47 20.40
CA LEU A 254 13.97 -0.20 18.99
C LEU A 254 12.69 0.08 18.17
N ARG A 255 11.60 -0.63 18.47
CA ARG A 255 10.27 -0.37 17.86
C ARG A 255 9.69 0.99 18.22
N LEU A 256 9.90 1.47 19.45
CA LEU A 256 9.47 2.81 19.88
C LEU A 256 10.16 3.90 19.03
N LEU A 257 11.48 3.81 18.88
CA LEU A 257 12.26 4.73 18.07
C LEU A 257 11.87 4.69 16.58
N PHE A 258 11.61 3.51 16.01
CA PHE A 258 11.12 3.40 14.63
C PHE A 258 9.73 4.05 14.43
N ARG A 259 8.83 3.96 15.42
CA ARG A 259 7.52 4.62 15.37
C ARG A 259 7.66 6.14 15.31
N GLU A 260 8.45 6.72 16.20
CA GLU A 260 8.64 8.16 16.30
C GLU A 260 9.40 8.74 15.09
N ASN A 261 10.40 8.03 14.57
CA ASN A 261 11.10 8.42 13.33
C ASN A 261 10.15 8.48 12.13
N ASN A 262 9.23 7.51 12.01
CA ASN A 262 8.23 7.50 10.93
C ASN A 262 7.20 8.63 11.09
N GLU A 263 6.75 8.95 12.31
CA GLU A 263 5.84 10.06 12.54
C GLU A 263 6.46 11.42 12.16
N LEU A 264 7.74 11.64 12.50
CA LEU A 264 8.50 12.83 12.11
C LEU A 264 8.66 12.93 10.57
N ARG A 265 8.93 11.80 9.89
CA ARG A 265 8.97 11.76 8.40
C ARG A 265 7.64 12.13 7.77
N LEU A 266 6.51 11.68 8.33
CA LEU A 266 5.18 12.05 7.86
C LEU A 266 4.92 13.56 8.00
N LYS A 267 5.24 14.13 9.15
CA LYS A 267 5.11 15.58 9.41
C LYS A 267 5.96 16.41 8.43
N TYR A 268 7.22 16.03 8.22
CA TYR A 268 8.09 16.69 7.23
C TYR A 268 7.54 16.62 5.80
N ASN A 269 7.08 15.44 5.38
CA ASN A 269 6.53 15.23 4.04
C ASN A 269 5.20 15.96 3.80
N ALA A 270 4.40 16.22 4.85
CA ALA A 270 3.21 17.05 4.76
C ALA A 270 3.57 18.53 4.49
N ILE A 271 4.46 19.09 5.30
CA ILE A 271 4.91 20.49 5.20
C ILE A 271 5.57 20.76 3.84
N GLN A 272 6.38 19.83 3.32
CA GLN A 272 7.00 19.96 1.99
C GLN A 272 5.97 20.06 0.85
N ARG A 273 4.84 19.35 0.94
CA ARG A 273 3.77 19.40 -0.08
C ARG A 273 2.99 20.71 -0.01
N GLU A 274 2.73 21.20 1.20
CA GLU A 274 2.08 22.50 1.39
C GLU A 274 2.96 23.63 0.83
N LEU A 275 4.26 23.60 1.13
CA LEU A 275 5.23 24.56 0.61
C LEU A 275 5.33 24.50 -0.93
N TYR A 276 5.37 23.31 -1.52
CA TYR A 276 5.36 23.14 -2.98
C TYR A 276 4.08 23.70 -3.63
N ASN A 277 2.91 23.40 -3.06
CA ASN A 277 1.63 23.92 -3.54
C ASN A 277 1.55 25.46 -3.43
N LYS A 278 2.11 26.03 -2.35
CA LYS A 278 2.21 27.49 -2.18
C LYS A 278 3.18 28.13 -3.17
N ASN A 279 4.30 27.48 -3.50
CA ASN A 279 5.20 28.00 -4.53
C ASN A 279 4.52 28.00 -5.90
N ALA A 280 3.85 26.92 -6.30
CA ALA A 280 3.12 26.85 -7.56
C ALA A 280 1.98 27.89 -7.67
N GLN A 281 1.33 28.22 -6.55
CA GLN A 281 0.38 29.35 -6.49
C GLN A 281 1.09 30.71 -6.68
N ASN A 282 2.24 30.93 -6.05
CA ASN A 282 3.03 32.15 -6.25
C ASN A 282 3.52 32.28 -7.70
N ASP A 283 4.06 31.21 -8.31
CA ASP A 283 4.55 31.21 -9.69
C ASP A 283 3.42 31.63 -10.67
N THR A 284 2.20 31.11 -10.44
CA THR A 284 1.00 31.47 -11.22
C THR A 284 0.63 32.94 -11.04
N LEU A 285 0.66 33.45 -9.80
CA LEU A 285 0.33 34.84 -9.49
C LEU A 285 1.40 35.83 -9.98
N GLU A 286 2.69 35.44 -10.03
CA GLU A 286 3.74 36.27 -10.63
C GLU A 286 3.52 36.48 -12.13
N ASP A 287 3.11 35.45 -12.87
CA ASP A 287 2.82 35.58 -14.30
C ASP A 287 1.53 36.38 -14.56
N GLU A 288 0.50 36.26 -13.71
CA GLU A 288 -0.65 37.19 -13.75
C GLU A 288 -0.24 38.64 -13.47
N VAL A 289 0.64 38.88 -12.49
CA VAL A 289 1.18 40.22 -12.18
C VAL A 289 2.03 40.77 -13.33
N ARG A 290 2.82 39.95 -14.03
CA ARG A 290 3.54 40.35 -15.27
C ARG A 290 2.57 40.76 -16.37
N LEU A 291 1.47 40.00 -16.55
CA LEU A 291 0.43 40.28 -17.54
C LEU A 291 -0.40 41.53 -17.22
N LEU A 292 -0.61 41.82 -15.93
CA LEU A 292 -1.28 43.05 -15.47
C LEU A 292 -0.37 44.27 -15.54
N LYS A 293 0.93 44.13 -15.23
CA LYS A 293 1.90 45.22 -15.31
C LYS A 293 2.10 45.72 -16.74
N THR A 294 2.20 44.79 -17.70
CA THR A 294 2.26 45.12 -19.15
C THR A 294 0.97 45.79 -19.66
N LYS A 295 -0.19 45.55 -19.03
CA LYS A 295 -1.40 46.35 -19.28
C LYS A 295 -1.33 47.73 -18.63
N LEU A 296 -0.87 47.84 -17.38
CA LEU A 296 -0.85 49.10 -16.63
C LEU A 296 0.06 50.16 -17.27
N GLU A 297 1.21 49.75 -17.81
CA GLU A 297 2.15 50.61 -18.55
C GLU A 297 1.53 51.21 -19.84
N SER A 298 0.37 50.74 -20.29
CA SER A 298 -0.38 51.29 -21.43
C SER A 298 -1.50 52.28 -21.07
N GLY A 299 -1.74 52.59 -19.78
CA GLY A 299 -3.07 53.05 -19.34
C GLY A 299 -3.23 54.33 -18.50
N GLY A 300 -2.19 55.13 -18.19
CA GLY A 300 -2.28 56.11 -17.07
C GLY A 300 -1.76 57.55 -17.30
N ILE A 301 -2.46 58.39 -18.08
CA ILE A 301 -2.28 59.88 -18.15
C ILE A 301 -3.62 60.56 -18.52
N SER A 302 -3.99 61.80 -18.14
CA SER A 302 -4.19 62.43 -16.81
C SER A 302 -4.75 63.88 -17.00
N PRO A 303 -5.89 64.30 -16.39
CA PRO A 303 -6.45 65.67 -16.52
C PRO A 303 -6.20 66.54 -15.26
N SER A 304 -6.08 67.88 -15.28
CA SER A 304 -6.04 68.96 -16.30
C SER A 304 -6.06 70.31 -15.53
N THR A 305 -5.69 71.55 -15.92
CA THR A 305 -5.00 72.31 -17.01
C THR A 305 -5.03 73.81 -16.56
N PRO A 306 -4.52 74.87 -17.25
CA PRO A 306 -3.65 75.00 -18.44
C PRO A 306 -2.40 75.91 -18.22
N GLY A 307 -1.52 76.05 -19.23
CA GLY A 307 -0.51 77.13 -19.31
C GLY A 307 0.81 76.73 -19.97
N ALA A 308 1.20 77.37 -21.07
CA ALA A 308 2.29 76.93 -21.95
C ALA A 308 3.70 77.42 -21.55
N SER A 309 4.74 76.60 -21.77
CA SER A 309 5.78 76.89 -22.79
C SER A 309 6.63 75.66 -23.19
N ASP A 310 7.15 75.73 -24.42
CA ASP A 310 8.35 75.07 -25.00
C ASP A 310 8.70 73.57 -24.83
N ARG A 311 8.71 72.87 -25.99
CA ARG A 311 9.81 72.03 -26.57
C ARG A 311 10.26 70.71 -25.89
N VAL A 312 10.65 69.65 -26.61
CA VAL A 312 10.39 69.16 -27.99
C VAL A 312 10.93 67.71 -28.15
N SER A 313 10.47 66.95 -29.16
CA SER A 313 11.06 65.72 -29.73
C SER A 313 10.96 64.32 -29.03
N THR A 314 10.13 63.46 -29.64
CA THR A 314 10.43 62.10 -30.16
C THR A 314 11.08 60.98 -29.32
N ALA A 315 10.30 59.90 -29.16
CA ALA A 315 10.61 58.51 -29.54
C ALA A 315 11.67 57.63 -28.81
N ALA A 316 11.14 56.56 -28.20
CA ALA A 316 11.58 55.15 -28.30
C ALA A 316 12.84 54.61 -27.56
N THR A 317 12.54 53.64 -26.67
CA THR A 317 13.28 52.41 -26.33
C THR A 317 14.68 52.41 -25.65
N SER A 318 14.67 51.84 -24.43
CA SER A 318 15.57 50.77 -23.96
C SER A 318 16.97 51.09 -23.38
N SER A 319 17.36 50.21 -22.44
CA SER A 319 18.74 49.78 -22.11
C SER A 319 19.47 50.40 -20.90
N ARG A 320 19.41 49.67 -19.78
CA ARG A 320 20.51 49.34 -18.83
C ARG A 320 21.95 49.76 -19.21
N PRO A 321 22.69 50.38 -18.26
CA PRO A 321 24.13 50.12 -17.99
C PRO A 321 24.27 49.00 -16.92
N GLN A 322 25.17 48.00 -17.03
CA GLN A 322 26.65 48.01 -16.92
C GLN A 322 27.15 48.22 -15.47
N THR A 323 28.25 47.61 -15.02
CA THR A 323 29.38 46.90 -15.70
C THR A 323 29.35 45.37 -15.49
N THR A 324 30.11 44.48 -16.16
CA THR A 324 31.50 44.53 -16.70
C THR A 324 31.72 43.75 -18.03
N VAL A 325 32.68 44.23 -18.86
CA VAL A 325 33.68 43.50 -19.72
C VAL A 325 33.22 42.32 -20.65
N SER A 326 33.53 42.21 -21.97
CA SER A 326 34.06 43.14 -22.99
C SER A 326 33.99 42.59 -24.47
N SER A 327 34.22 43.47 -25.46
CA SER A 327 34.91 43.24 -26.77
C SER A 327 34.22 42.63 -28.05
N LYS A 328 33.92 43.50 -29.04
CA LYS A 328 34.19 43.41 -30.53
C LYS A 328 33.47 42.30 -31.39
N LYS A 329 33.02 42.48 -32.66
CA LYS A 329 33.01 43.60 -33.67
C LYS A 329 32.04 43.29 -34.87
N SER A 330 31.48 44.33 -35.54
CA SER A 330 30.87 44.36 -36.91
C SER A 330 29.45 43.75 -37.17
N VAL A 331 28.83 43.81 -38.38
CA VAL A 331 28.23 44.97 -39.12
C VAL A 331 27.32 44.56 -40.34
N LYS A 332 26.28 45.34 -40.70
CA LYS A 332 25.45 45.35 -41.97
C LYS A 332 24.59 44.09 -42.33
N SER A 333 23.50 44.09 -43.16
CA SER A 333 22.54 45.13 -43.68
C SER A 333 21.42 44.53 -44.59
N ILE A 334 20.25 45.22 -44.76
CA ILE A 334 19.25 45.17 -45.90
C ILE A 334 18.32 43.91 -45.97
N ILE A 335 16.94 43.92 -45.96
CA ILE A 335 15.83 44.52 -46.79
C ILE A 335 15.37 43.57 -47.95
N GLU A 336 14.10 43.27 -48.34
CA GLU A 336 12.67 43.75 -48.15
C GLU A 336 11.70 42.50 -47.96
N GLU A 337 10.35 42.31 -48.19
CA GLU A 337 9.15 43.02 -48.74
C GLU A 337 7.76 42.56 -48.13
N LYS A 338 6.79 41.95 -48.87
CA LYS A 338 5.31 41.88 -48.57
C LYS A 338 4.62 40.61 -49.20
N PRO A 339 3.27 40.30 -49.15
CA PRO A 339 2.09 40.53 -48.26
C PRO A 339 1.59 39.18 -47.59
N PRO A 340 0.30 38.69 -47.50
CA PRO A 340 -1.08 39.24 -47.35
C PRO A 340 -2.05 38.55 -46.30
N THR A 341 -3.24 39.16 -46.06
CA THR A 341 -4.60 38.62 -45.66
C THR A 341 -4.89 37.67 -44.43
N PRO A 342 -5.92 37.99 -43.57
CA PRO A 342 -6.43 37.16 -42.43
C PRO A 342 -7.97 36.84 -42.43
N ILE A 343 -8.50 36.13 -41.40
CA ILE A 343 -9.94 35.75 -41.24
C ILE A 343 -10.49 35.85 -39.76
N ILE A 344 -11.58 36.63 -39.58
CA ILE A 344 -12.78 36.58 -38.65
C ILE A 344 -12.68 36.17 -37.13
N GLY A 345 -13.44 36.88 -36.26
CA GLY A 345 -13.73 36.55 -34.83
C GLY A 345 -15.04 37.19 -34.26
N ASN A 346 -15.49 36.81 -33.04
CA ASN A 346 -16.87 37.00 -32.51
C ASN A 346 -17.04 38.05 -31.35
N ARG A 347 -18.28 38.27 -30.83
CA ARG A 347 -18.66 39.25 -29.76
C ARG A 347 -19.28 38.61 -28.49
N VAL A 348 -19.35 39.37 -27.38
CA VAL A 348 -19.81 39.01 -26.00
C VAL A 348 -20.94 39.95 -25.50
N SER A 349 -21.67 39.63 -24.41
CA SER A 349 -22.93 40.31 -24.01
C SER A 349 -22.86 41.20 -22.75
N ALA A 350 -23.94 41.96 -22.49
CA ALA A 350 -24.00 42.97 -21.43
C ALA A 350 -24.28 42.44 -20.02
N LYS A 351 -24.86 41.25 -19.86
CA LYS A 351 -25.18 40.68 -18.54
C LYS A 351 -23.90 40.32 -17.75
N GLU A 352 -22.92 39.81 -18.48
CA GLU A 352 -21.60 39.43 -17.99
C GLU A 352 -20.84 40.63 -17.39
N LEU A 353 -21.07 41.84 -17.90
CA LEU A 353 -20.46 43.08 -17.40
C LEU A 353 -20.99 43.50 -16.03
N GLN A 354 -22.29 43.31 -15.76
CA GLN A 354 -22.89 43.69 -14.47
C GLN A 354 -22.53 42.70 -13.36
N GLU A 355 -22.39 41.42 -13.69
CA GLU A 355 -21.88 40.39 -12.77
C GLU A 355 -20.40 40.64 -12.43
N ALA A 356 -19.60 41.08 -13.40
CA ALA A 356 -18.20 41.48 -13.17
C ALA A 356 -18.05 42.70 -12.23
N LEU A 357 -18.96 43.68 -12.27
CA LEU A 357 -18.92 44.84 -11.37
C LEU A 357 -19.20 44.46 -9.91
N PHE A 358 -20.16 43.57 -9.65
CA PHE A 358 -20.43 43.09 -8.29
C PHE A 358 -19.28 42.20 -7.76
N ALA A 359 -18.64 41.43 -8.64
CA ALA A 359 -17.41 40.71 -8.29
C ALA A 359 -16.25 41.65 -7.92
N LEU A 360 -16.11 42.81 -8.61
CA LEU A 360 -15.10 43.81 -8.31
C LEU A 360 -15.29 44.47 -6.93
N GLU A 361 -16.51 44.87 -6.57
CA GLU A 361 -16.79 45.48 -5.26
C GLU A 361 -16.52 44.50 -4.10
N ARG A 362 -16.94 43.25 -4.27
CA ARG A 362 -16.59 42.15 -3.36
C ARG A 362 -15.07 41.94 -3.27
N LYS A 363 -14.35 41.95 -4.40
CA LYS A 363 -12.89 41.79 -4.41
C LYS A 363 -12.14 42.97 -3.79
N GLY A 364 -12.64 44.19 -3.91
CA GLY A 364 -12.11 45.36 -3.19
C GLY A 364 -12.25 45.22 -1.67
N SER A 365 -13.38 44.65 -1.21
CA SER A 365 -13.63 44.35 0.20
C SER A 365 -12.70 43.25 0.74
N GLU A 366 -12.57 42.15 -0.01
CA GLU A 366 -11.64 41.05 0.31
C GLU A 366 -10.17 41.54 0.32
N LEU A 367 -9.78 42.40 -0.62
CA LEU A 367 -8.43 42.96 -0.71
C LEU A 367 -8.09 43.86 0.50
N LYS A 368 -9.05 44.69 0.96
CA LYS A 368 -8.86 45.50 2.17
C LYS A 368 -8.61 44.62 3.41
N GLN A 369 -9.38 43.55 3.58
CA GLN A 369 -9.17 42.60 4.67
C GLN A 369 -7.78 41.97 4.59
N THR A 370 -7.36 41.45 3.43
CA THR A 370 -6.03 40.83 3.29
C THR A 370 -4.86 41.79 3.56
N ASN A 371 -5.06 43.10 3.39
CA ASN A 371 -4.05 44.11 3.67
C ASN A 371 -3.97 44.47 5.17
N GLU A 372 -5.09 44.39 5.89
CA GLU A 372 -5.11 44.47 7.35
C GLU A 372 -4.52 43.19 7.97
N ASP A 373 -4.86 42.01 7.45
CA ASP A 373 -4.29 40.72 7.86
C ASP A 373 -2.76 40.70 7.67
N LEU A 374 -2.26 41.15 6.50
CA LEU A 374 -0.83 41.24 6.20
C LEU A 374 -0.08 42.12 7.20
N LEU A 375 -0.67 43.24 7.64
CA LEU A 375 -0.10 44.12 8.65
C LEU A 375 0.02 43.40 10.01
N THR A 376 -0.98 42.60 10.41
CA THR A 376 -0.90 41.82 11.65
C THR A 376 0.17 40.73 11.59
N VAL A 377 0.33 40.07 10.44
CA VAL A 377 1.38 39.05 10.24
C VAL A 377 2.78 39.67 10.25
N GLN A 378 2.97 40.88 9.72
CA GLN A 378 4.25 41.60 9.80
C GLN A 378 4.61 41.92 11.26
N ASN A 379 3.66 42.46 12.04
CA ASN A 379 3.88 42.75 13.46
C ASN A 379 4.24 41.48 14.26
N ALA A 380 3.52 40.38 14.03
CA ALA A 380 3.79 39.09 14.69
C ALA A 380 5.16 38.50 14.31
N LEU A 381 5.62 38.71 13.07
CA LEU A 381 6.95 38.28 12.62
C LEU A 381 8.07 39.10 13.30
N GLU A 382 7.86 40.41 13.48
CA GLU A 382 8.80 41.27 14.20
C GLU A 382 8.85 40.93 15.69
N GLU A 383 7.70 40.72 16.34
CA GLU A 383 7.60 40.22 17.72
C GLU A 383 8.35 38.90 17.90
N GLN A 384 8.08 37.90 17.05
CA GLN A 384 8.75 36.60 17.09
C GLN A 384 10.28 36.71 16.86
N SER A 385 10.73 37.69 16.07
CA SER A 385 12.15 37.99 15.89
C SER A 385 12.79 38.52 17.19
N THR A 386 12.12 39.41 17.92
CA THR A 386 12.62 39.89 19.22
C THR A 386 12.67 38.78 20.26
N ILE A 387 11.65 37.91 20.32
CA ILE A 387 11.61 36.73 21.22
C ILE A 387 12.78 35.79 20.91
N SER A 388 13.02 35.49 19.62
CA SER A 388 14.16 34.65 19.20
C SER A 388 15.52 35.28 19.52
N SER A 389 15.63 36.62 19.52
CA SER A 389 16.86 37.32 19.92
C SER A 389 17.10 37.23 21.43
N ASN A 390 16.04 37.42 22.23
CA ASN A 390 16.11 37.34 23.69
C ASN A 390 16.47 35.93 24.17
N LEU A 391 15.79 34.89 23.67
CA LEU A 391 16.11 33.49 23.97
C LEU A 391 17.56 33.14 23.58
N LYS A 392 18.05 33.65 22.46
CA LYS A 392 19.43 33.43 22.02
C LYS A 392 20.44 34.09 22.97
N LYS A 393 20.12 35.25 23.55
CA LYS A 393 20.94 35.89 24.59
C LYS A 393 20.90 35.10 25.90
N GLU A 394 19.72 34.70 26.36
CA GLU A 394 19.54 33.89 27.59
C GLU A 394 20.35 32.58 27.53
N VAL A 395 20.37 31.91 26.37
CA VAL A 395 21.21 30.72 26.12
C VAL A 395 22.71 31.03 26.12
N GLN A 396 23.13 32.26 25.78
CA GLN A 396 24.54 32.68 25.92
C GLN A 396 24.90 33.03 27.37
N ASP A 397 24.00 33.72 28.09
CA ASP A 397 24.19 34.12 29.49
C ASP A 397 24.26 32.86 30.40
N LEU A 398 23.33 31.90 30.25
CA LEU A 398 23.36 30.59 30.92
C LEU A 398 24.63 29.78 30.57
N LYS A 399 25.13 29.90 29.34
CA LYS A 399 26.38 29.23 28.94
C LYS A 399 27.61 29.87 29.58
N ALA A 400 27.59 31.17 29.85
CA ALA A 400 28.62 31.84 30.64
C ALA A 400 28.56 31.38 32.11
N GLU A 401 27.38 31.39 32.73
CA GLU A 401 27.16 30.92 34.11
C GLU A 401 27.63 29.47 34.30
N VAL A 402 27.28 28.55 33.40
CA VAL A 402 27.77 27.15 33.44
C VAL A 402 29.29 27.05 33.27
N SER A 403 29.93 28.00 32.59
CA SER A 403 31.39 28.08 32.51
C SER A 403 32.01 28.65 33.79
N GLU A 404 31.39 29.63 34.41
CA GLU A 404 31.83 30.20 35.69
C GLU A 404 31.66 29.20 36.83
N LEU A 405 30.55 28.46 36.90
CA LEU A 405 30.34 27.38 37.87
C LEU A 405 31.37 26.24 37.71
N LYS A 406 31.78 25.91 36.47
CA LYS A 406 32.87 24.96 36.23
C LYS A 406 34.22 25.48 36.70
N ASN A 407 34.51 26.76 36.44
CA ASN A 407 35.75 27.39 36.90
C ASN A 407 35.77 27.53 38.43
N PHE A 408 34.65 27.88 39.06
CA PHE A 408 34.49 27.93 40.51
C PHE A 408 34.69 26.56 41.14
N LYS A 409 34.04 25.50 40.63
CA LYS A 409 34.27 24.12 41.10
C LYS A 409 35.75 23.73 41.00
N LEU A 410 36.42 24.05 39.89
CA LEU A 410 37.85 23.76 39.70
C LEU A 410 38.74 24.60 40.64
N HIS A 411 38.32 25.81 41.01
CA HIS A 411 39.02 26.65 41.97
C HIS A 411 38.86 26.11 43.39
N SER A 412 37.63 25.87 43.86
CA SER A 412 37.36 25.34 45.19
C SER A 412 37.91 23.92 45.39
N GLN A 413 37.99 23.10 44.33
CA GLN A 413 38.67 21.81 44.40
C GLN A 413 40.18 21.98 44.65
N LYS A 414 40.83 22.98 44.03
CA LYS A 414 42.24 23.32 44.28
C LYS A 414 42.44 24.01 45.63
N GLU A 415 41.49 24.81 46.09
CA GLU A 415 41.54 25.41 47.43
C GLU A 415 41.42 24.34 48.52
N ALA A 416 40.56 23.33 48.34
CA ALA A 416 40.48 22.18 49.23
C ALA A 416 41.78 21.35 49.22
N GLU A 417 42.37 21.12 48.04
CA GLU A 417 43.68 20.46 47.88
C GLU A 417 44.82 21.23 48.56
N VAL A 418 44.81 22.57 48.47
CA VAL A 418 45.75 23.44 49.17
C VAL A 418 45.50 23.46 50.69
N LEU A 419 44.25 23.51 51.15
CA LEU A 419 43.90 23.48 52.57
C LEU A 419 44.34 22.17 53.24
N LEU A 420 44.12 21.02 52.57
CA LEU A 420 44.64 19.72 52.99
C LEU A 420 46.18 19.74 53.11
N SER A 421 46.88 20.42 52.21
CA SER A 421 48.34 20.57 52.30
C SER A 421 48.79 21.51 53.44
N SER A 422 48.02 22.57 53.75
CA SER A 422 48.36 23.52 54.81
C SER A 422 48.02 23.00 56.20
N GLU A 423 46.86 22.38 56.40
CA GLU A 423 46.50 21.77 57.68
C GLU A 423 47.44 20.62 58.05
N PHE A 424 47.94 19.84 57.08
CA PHE A 424 48.92 18.80 57.35
C PHE A 424 50.24 19.37 57.90
N LEU A 425 50.76 20.44 57.31
CA LEU A 425 51.98 21.13 57.78
C LEU A 425 51.75 21.89 59.09
N GLN A 426 50.57 22.48 59.28
CA GLN A 426 50.24 23.25 60.47
C GLN A 426 49.96 22.35 61.69
N ASN A 427 49.36 21.17 61.49
CA ASN A 427 49.29 20.13 62.53
C ASN A 427 50.66 19.54 62.85
N LEU A 428 51.53 19.28 61.85
CA LEU A 428 52.92 18.87 62.10
C LEU A 428 53.69 19.89 62.94
N LEU A 429 53.51 21.19 62.67
CA LEU A 429 54.10 22.26 63.48
C LEU A 429 53.50 22.31 64.90
N TYR A 430 52.18 22.15 65.05
CA TYR A 430 51.50 22.16 66.33
C TYR A 430 51.89 20.97 67.23
N ILE A 431 51.97 19.77 66.66
CA ILE A 431 52.47 18.56 67.34
C ILE A 431 53.93 18.74 67.77
N SER A 432 54.77 19.33 66.91
CA SER A 432 56.18 19.64 67.23
C SER A 432 56.30 20.67 68.36
N ILE A 433 55.38 21.64 68.45
CA ILE A 433 55.34 22.64 69.53
C ILE A 433 54.81 22.05 70.85
N LEU A 434 53.80 21.18 70.80
CA LEU A 434 53.30 20.44 71.98
C LEU A 434 54.39 19.57 72.59
N LEU A 435 55.10 18.78 71.78
CA LEU A 435 56.24 17.95 72.21
C LEU A 435 57.44 18.74 72.78
N ILE A 436 57.47 20.06 72.58
CA ILE A 436 58.46 20.97 73.18
C ILE A 436 57.94 21.59 74.48
N LEU A 437 56.62 21.80 74.61
CA LEU A 437 55.99 22.39 75.79
C LEU A 437 55.72 21.39 76.92
N GLU A 438 55.45 20.12 76.60
CA GLU A 438 55.28 19.05 77.62
C GLU A 438 56.56 18.73 78.42
N ALA A 439 57.69 19.37 78.09
CA ALA A 439 58.94 19.25 78.86
C ALA A 439 58.99 20.13 80.12
N GLU A 440 58.17 21.18 80.24
CA GLU A 440 58.23 22.15 81.35
C GLU A 440 56.84 22.66 81.80
N LEU A 441 56.07 21.84 82.53
CA LEU A 441 55.25 22.31 83.68
C LEU A 441 54.72 21.16 84.56
N GLU A 442 55.30 20.95 85.75
CA GLU A 442 54.65 20.24 86.86
C GLU A 442 54.01 21.26 87.82
N GLU A 443 52.69 21.47 87.79
CA GLU A 443 51.96 21.99 88.96
C GLU A 443 50.50 21.52 88.99
N GLN A 444 49.89 21.53 90.18
CA GLN A 444 48.71 20.70 90.50
C GLN A 444 47.38 21.31 90.05
N ALA A 445 46.67 20.61 89.16
CA ALA A 445 45.31 20.96 88.74
C ALA A 445 44.23 20.44 89.74
N PRO A 446 43.13 21.18 89.97
CA PRO A 446 42.02 20.75 90.84
C PRO A 446 41.11 19.72 90.14
N ALA A 447 40.30 19.01 90.94
CA ALA A 447 39.49 17.87 90.49
C ALA A 447 38.58 18.15 89.28
N ASP A 448 37.98 19.35 89.20
CA ASP A 448 37.08 19.75 88.10
C ASP A 448 37.77 19.71 86.71
N VAL A 449 39.11 19.80 86.66
CA VAL A 449 39.88 19.69 85.42
C VAL A 449 39.99 18.24 84.94
N ALA A 450 39.99 17.26 85.85
CA ALA A 450 40.10 15.84 85.49
C ALA A 450 38.84 15.34 84.76
N ASP A 451 37.65 15.70 85.25
CA ASP A 451 36.39 15.35 84.58
C ASP A 451 36.27 16.02 83.20
N LEU A 452 36.75 17.28 83.06
CA LEU A 452 36.83 17.95 81.77
C LEU A 452 37.82 17.30 80.80
N MET A 453 38.97 16.81 81.27
CA MET A 453 39.90 16.04 80.43
C MET A 453 39.29 14.71 79.96
N ILE A 454 38.51 14.03 80.81
CA ILE A 454 37.78 12.81 80.43
C ILE A 454 36.69 13.11 79.39
N GLU A 455 35.98 14.24 79.49
CA GLU A 455 35.01 14.65 78.45
C GLU A 455 35.69 15.04 77.12
N ILE A 456 36.88 15.65 77.17
CA ILE A 456 37.70 15.94 75.98
C ILE A 456 38.16 14.65 75.32
N GLU A 457 38.76 13.71 76.06
CA GLU A 457 39.23 12.41 75.55
C GLU A 457 38.08 11.61 74.89
N GLN A 458 36.89 11.62 75.49
CA GLN A 458 35.70 11.02 74.88
C GLN A 458 35.27 11.70 73.58
N LYS A 459 35.35 13.03 73.50
CA LYS A 459 35.00 13.78 72.28
C LYS A 459 36.04 13.58 71.18
N ASP A 460 37.33 13.60 71.51
CA ASP A 460 38.40 13.32 70.55
C ASP A 460 38.27 11.89 69.99
N ALA A 461 37.93 10.90 70.81
CA ALA A 461 37.60 9.56 70.34
C ALA A 461 36.41 9.53 69.34
N THR A 462 35.38 10.36 69.56
CA THR A 462 34.28 10.49 68.57
C THR A 462 34.68 11.25 67.31
N ILE A 463 35.55 12.26 67.40
CA ILE A 463 36.08 13.00 66.25
C ILE A 463 36.96 12.09 65.40
N GLU A 464 37.79 11.26 66.03
CA GLU A 464 38.62 10.25 65.37
C GLU A 464 37.75 9.20 64.64
N SER A 465 36.66 8.75 65.28
CA SER A 465 35.68 7.85 64.65
C SER A 465 35.00 8.49 63.43
N LEU A 466 34.59 9.76 63.52
CA LEU A 466 33.97 10.50 62.41
C LEU A 466 34.95 10.80 61.26
N LYS A 467 36.22 11.11 61.55
CA LYS A 467 37.28 11.24 60.54
C LYS A 467 37.46 9.94 59.76
N ASN A 468 37.59 8.82 60.45
CA ASN A 468 37.76 7.50 59.82
C ASN A 468 36.55 7.16 58.93
N GLN A 469 35.33 7.42 59.40
CA GLN A 469 34.11 7.23 58.62
C GLN A 469 34.03 8.15 57.39
N ALA A 470 34.49 9.40 57.49
CA ALA A 470 34.55 10.33 56.36
C ALA A 470 35.57 9.89 55.30
N VAL A 471 36.72 9.34 55.70
CA VAL A 471 37.73 8.77 54.77
C VAL A 471 37.21 7.50 54.09
N GLU A 472 36.49 6.63 54.80
CA GLU A 472 35.82 5.47 54.21
C GLU A 472 34.76 5.90 53.17
N MET A 473 33.93 6.89 53.51
CA MET A 473 32.94 7.46 52.58
C MET A 473 33.58 8.09 51.34
N ALA A 474 34.70 8.81 51.49
CA ALA A 474 35.42 9.41 50.36
C ALA A 474 36.01 8.35 49.43
N THR A 475 36.69 7.34 49.98
CA THR A 475 37.30 6.27 49.18
C THR A 475 36.26 5.38 48.47
N ASP A 476 35.10 5.12 49.09
CA ASP A 476 33.99 4.44 48.41
C ASP A 476 33.32 5.31 47.33
N ALA A 477 33.24 6.63 47.53
CA ALA A 477 32.78 7.55 46.50
C ALA A 477 33.72 7.58 45.29
N ASP A 478 35.03 7.65 45.49
CA ASP A 478 36.02 7.59 44.40
C ASP A 478 36.00 6.24 43.68
N ARG A 479 35.81 5.13 44.41
CA ARG A 479 35.62 3.79 43.81
C ARG A 479 34.41 3.79 42.87
N LYS A 480 33.25 4.27 43.34
CA LYS A 480 32.02 4.37 42.53
C LYS A 480 32.16 5.32 41.34
N ASN A 481 32.89 6.42 41.50
CA ASN A 481 33.14 7.39 40.43
C ASN A 481 34.01 6.78 39.31
N ASN A 482 35.05 6.01 39.66
CA ASN A 482 35.84 5.25 38.69
C ASN A 482 35.02 4.15 38.00
N GLU A 483 34.16 3.44 38.74
CA GLU A 483 33.27 2.41 38.18
C GLU A 483 32.27 3.01 37.17
N LEU A 484 31.69 4.18 37.48
CA LEU A 484 30.82 4.94 36.58
C LEU A 484 31.56 5.44 35.33
N GLN A 485 32.83 5.86 35.43
CA GLN A 485 33.62 6.24 34.25
C GLN A 485 33.92 5.05 33.33
N ASN A 486 34.23 3.88 33.90
CA ASN A 486 34.42 2.65 33.12
C ASN A 486 33.12 2.24 32.39
N GLN A 487 31.97 2.35 33.06
CA GLN A 487 30.66 2.11 32.44
C GLN A 487 30.37 3.13 31.32
N LEU A 488 30.65 4.42 31.54
CA LEU A 488 30.45 5.47 30.55
C LEU A 488 31.28 5.22 29.28
N GLN A 489 32.57 4.89 29.41
CA GLN A 489 33.44 4.57 28.26
C GLN A 489 32.94 3.33 27.49
N GLY A 490 32.41 2.32 28.18
CA GLY A 490 31.78 1.17 27.54
C GLY A 490 30.54 1.54 26.72
N VAL A 491 29.70 2.43 27.26
CA VAL A 491 28.50 2.96 26.57
C VAL A 491 28.88 3.86 25.38
N GLU A 492 29.90 4.71 25.52
CA GLU A 492 30.40 5.55 24.41
C GLU A 492 30.94 4.70 23.25
N ALA A 493 31.72 3.65 23.56
CA ALA A 493 32.21 2.70 22.55
C ALA A 493 31.06 1.93 21.84
N LEU A 494 30.03 1.53 22.59
CA LEU A 494 28.83 0.88 22.04
C LEU A 494 28.06 1.82 21.11
N ILE A 495 27.87 3.08 21.50
CA ILE A 495 27.17 4.10 20.69
C ILE A 495 27.91 4.36 19.37
N GLU A 496 29.25 4.42 19.39
CA GLU A 496 30.03 4.65 18.18
C GLU A 496 30.06 3.42 17.25
N GLY A 497 30.07 2.20 17.81
CA GLY A 497 29.86 0.97 17.04
C GLY A 497 28.49 0.96 16.33
N ILE A 498 27.42 1.22 17.07
CA ILE A 498 26.05 1.31 16.54
C ILE A 498 25.93 2.39 15.45
N ARG A 499 26.55 3.55 15.61
CA ARG A 499 26.59 4.60 14.56
C ARG A 499 27.19 4.09 13.25
N LYS A 500 28.34 3.41 13.32
CA LYS A 500 29.03 2.85 12.16
C LYS A 500 28.17 1.80 11.45
N GLU A 501 27.50 0.93 12.19
CA GLU A 501 26.54 -0.05 11.63
C GLU A 501 25.36 0.64 10.94
N TYR A 502 24.81 1.72 11.51
CA TYR A 502 23.77 2.52 10.84
C TYR A 502 24.27 3.19 9.56
N GLU A 503 25.51 3.71 9.52
CA GLU A 503 26.06 4.30 8.29
C GLU A 503 26.29 3.26 7.19
N GLU A 504 26.81 2.08 7.53
CA GLU A 504 26.96 0.96 6.59
C GLU A 504 25.60 0.46 6.08
N PHE A 505 24.61 0.31 6.96
CA PHE A 505 23.23 -0.02 6.59
C PHE A 505 22.61 1.02 5.65
N ILE A 506 22.82 2.31 5.90
CA ILE A 506 22.36 3.40 5.03
C ILE A 506 23.04 3.35 3.65
N GLN A 507 24.33 3.01 3.58
CA GLN A 507 25.03 2.84 2.30
C GLN A 507 24.51 1.63 1.51
N ILE A 508 24.37 0.48 2.16
CA ILE A 508 23.82 -0.75 1.55
C ILE A 508 22.40 -0.49 1.03
N THR A 509 21.52 0.10 1.85
CA THR A 509 20.13 0.41 1.46
C THR A 509 20.07 1.33 0.24
N LYS A 510 20.97 2.32 0.13
CA LYS A 510 21.06 3.19 -1.07
C LYS A 510 21.47 2.42 -2.32
N LEU A 511 22.46 1.53 -2.19
CA LEU A 511 22.95 0.71 -3.30
C LEU A 511 21.91 -0.33 -3.77
N GLU A 512 21.22 -1.00 -2.84
CA GLU A 512 20.09 -1.89 -3.17
C GLU A 512 18.96 -1.11 -3.87
N THR A 513 18.61 0.09 -3.38
CA THR A 513 17.54 0.91 -3.96
C THR A 513 17.87 1.35 -5.39
N GLU A 514 19.10 1.82 -5.66
CA GLU A 514 19.50 2.25 -7.00
C GLU A 514 19.68 1.06 -7.95
N SER A 515 20.19 -0.09 -7.45
CA SER A 515 20.25 -1.33 -8.23
C SER A 515 18.84 -1.80 -8.64
N PHE A 516 17.87 -1.77 -7.72
CA PHE A 516 16.48 -2.07 -8.03
C PHE A 516 15.89 -1.08 -9.05
N ARG A 517 16.15 0.22 -8.90
CA ARG A 517 15.70 1.26 -9.84
C ARG A 517 16.25 1.04 -11.25
N ILE A 518 17.52 0.63 -11.37
CA ILE A 518 18.16 0.30 -12.66
C ILE A 518 17.55 -0.97 -13.27
N ASN A 519 17.31 -2.02 -12.48
CA ASN A 519 16.70 -3.26 -12.98
C ASN A 519 15.26 -3.02 -13.50
N GLN A 520 14.41 -2.32 -12.75
CA GLN A 520 13.06 -1.98 -13.20
C GLN A 520 13.06 -1.13 -14.48
N LEU A 521 14.05 -0.24 -14.65
CA LEU A 521 14.21 0.56 -15.87
C LEU A 521 14.65 -0.30 -17.07
N ASN A 522 15.52 -1.29 -16.85
CA ASN A 522 15.96 -2.23 -17.87
C ASN A 522 14.81 -3.14 -18.34
N GLU A 523 14.06 -3.74 -17.41
CA GLU A 523 12.87 -4.55 -17.72
C GLU A 523 11.81 -3.73 -18.49
N TYR A 524 11.57 -2.48 -18.08
CA TYR A 524 10.67 -1.59 -18.82
C TYR A 524 11.16 -1.30 -20.25
N ASN A 525 12.46 -1.08 -20.45
CA ASN A 525 13.03 -0.83 -21.77
C ASN A 525 12.97 -2.08 -22.67
N GLU A 526 13.19 -3.28 -22.12
CA GLU A 526 13.06 -4.56 -22.85
C GLU A 526 11.60 -4.86 -23.22
N LEU A 527 10.67 -4.67 -22.27
CA LEU A 527 9.23 -4.83 -22.52
C LEU A 527 8.71 -3.80 -23.55
N LYS A 528 9.24 -2.57 -23.52
CA LYS A 528 8.94 -1.56 -24.55
C LYS A 528 9.48 -1.99 -25.92
N ALA A 529 10.72 -2.44 -26.01
CA ALA A 529 11.34 -2.84 -27.28
C ALA A 529 10.62 -4.05 -27.92
N THR A 530 10.26 -5.05 -27.10
CA THR A 530 9.48 -6.21 -27.55
C THR A 530 8.07 -5.81 -27.98
N TYR A 531 7.39 -4.91 -27.25
CA TYR A 531 6.10 -4.35 -27.68
C TYR A 531 6.19 -3.59 -29.02
N GLU A 532 7.21 -2.76 -29.22
CA GLU A 532 7.41 -2.03 -30.47
C GLU A 532 7.70 -2.98 -31.66
N ALA A 533 8.44 -4.06 -31.43
CA ALA A 533 8.69 -5.11 -32.43
C ALA A 533 7.41 -5.90 -32.80
N ILE A 534 6.62 -6.33 -31.80
CA ILE A 534 5.33 -7.02 -32.01
C ILE A 534 4.34 -6.12 -32.76
N LYS A 535 4.28 -4.82 -32.39
CA LYS A 535 3.46 -3.82 -33.07
C LYS A 535 3.85 -3.64 -34.54
N LEU A 536 5.15 -3.65 -34.87
CA LEU A 536 5.62 -3.58 -36.26
C LEU A 536 5.22 -4.85 -37.02
N SER A 537 5.47 -6.03 -36.45
CA SER A 537 5.12 -7.31 -37.07
C SER A 537 3.62 -7.43 -37.39
N HIS A 538 2.73 -7.02 -36.48
CA HIS A 538 1.29 -6.98 -36.75
C HIS A 538 0.89 -6.00 -37.85
N LEU A 539 1.61 -4.87 -38.03
CA LEU A 539 1.35 -3.93 -39.13
C LEU A 539 1.80 -4.52 -40.48
N GLU A 540 2.94 -5.23 -40.51
CA GLU A 540 3.41 -5.94 -41.69
C GLU A 540 2.50 -7.11 -42.07
N GLU A 541 2.04 -7.90 -41.10
CA GLU A 541 1.08 -8.97 -41.35
C GLU A 541 -0.28 -8.43 -41.82
N LYS A 542 -0.81 -7.37 -41.19
CA LYS A 542 -2.05 -6.74 -41.66
C LYS A 542 -1.92 -6.21 -43.09
N LYS A 543 -0.76 -5.67 -43.46
CA LYS A 543 -0.45 -5.23 -44.82
C LYS A 543 -0.37 -6.41 -45.79
N ARG A 544 0.30 -7.51 -45.42
CA ARG A 544 0.35 -8.77 -46.17
C ARG A 544 -1.06 -9.33 -46.43
N LEU A 545 -1.86 -9.48 -45.38
CA LEU A 545 -3.22 -9.99 -45.47
C LEU A 545 -4.10 -9.10 -46.37
N SER A 546 -3.95 -7.78 -46.28
CA SER A 546 -4.66 -6.83 -47.16
C SER A 546 -4.25 -6.95 -48.64
N MET A 547 -3.02 -7.36 -48.94
CA MET A 547 -2.57 -7.65 -50.31
C MET A 547 -3.12 -9.00 -50.80
N GLU A 548 -3.13 -10.03 -49.94
CA GLU A 548 -3.71 -11.35 -50.23
C GLU A 548 -5.22 -11.25 -50.53
N TYR A 549 -5.97 -10.49 -49.72
CA TYR A 549 -7.40 -10.20 -49.99
C TYR A 549 -7.61 -9.42 -51.30
N GLY A 550 -6.74 -8.45 -51.62
CA GLY A 550 -6.81 -7.71 -52.89
C GLY A 550 -6.56 -8.59 -54.11
N ALA A 551 -5.57 -9.49 -54.04
CA ALA A 551 -5.29 -10.46 -55.08
C ALA A 551 -6.44 -11.46 -55.27
N LEU A 552 -7.04 -11.95 -54.18
CA LEU A 552 -8.22 -12.82 -54.22
C LEU A 552 -9.40 -12.10 -54.87
N LEU A 553 -9.66 -10.85 -54.52
CA LEU A 553 -10.76 -10.06 -55.10
C LEU A 553 -10.59 -9.88 -56.62
N HIS A 554 -9.37 -9.57 -57.09
CA HIS A 554 -9.07 -9.50 -58.52
C HIS A 554 -9.20 -10.86 -59.23
N SER A 555 -8.80 -11.96 -58.58
CA SER A 555 -8.98 -13.30 -59.14
C SER A 555 -10.48 -13.65 -59.30
N MET A 556 -11.30 -13.34 -58.29
CA MET A 556 -12.76 -13.50 -58.39
C MET A 556 -13.38 -12.61 -59.47
N GLN A 557 -12.91 -11.36 -59.62
CA GLN A 557 -13.34 -10.46 -60.71
C GLN A 557 -13.02 -11.04 -62.10
N SER A 558 -11.82 -11.61 -62.31
CA SER A 558 -11.46 -12.30 -63.56
C SER A 558 -12.42 -13.46 -63.84
N GLN A 559 -12.66 -14.33 -62.85
CA GLN A 559 -13.57 -15.46 -63.00
C GLN A 559 -15.00 -15.00 -63.32
N PHE A 560 -15.51 -13.95 -62.69
CA PHE A 560 -16.85 -13.42 -63.02
C PHE A 560 -16.94 -12.89 -64.45
N GLU A 561 -15.92 -12.21 -64.96
CA GLU A 561 -15.93 -11.71 -66.34
C GLU A 561 -15.71 -12.84 -67.38
N GLU A 562 -14.94 -13.87 -67.03
CA GLU A 562 -14.81 -15.11 -67.81
C GLU A 562 -16.16 -15.87 -67.88
N TYR A 563 -16.83 -16.08 -66.74
CA TYR A 563 -18.17 -16.69 -66.68
C TYR A 563 -19.20 -15.88 -67.46
N ARG A 564 -19.16 -14.54 -67.33
CA ARG A 564 -20.01 -13.63 -68.09
C ARG A 564 -19.78 -13.79 -69.60
N THR A 565 -18.53 -13.73 -70.05
CA THR A 565 -18.16 -13.84 -71.47
C THR A 565 -18.58 -15.19 -72.05
N ALA A 566 -18.37 -16.29 -71.32
CA ALA A 566 -18.81 -17.62 -71.72
C ALA A 566 -20.34 -17.74 -71.79
N THR A 567 -21.06 -17.06 -70.88
CA THR A 567 -22.52 -17.03 -70.86
C THR A 567 -23.09 -16.20 -72.02
N GLU A 568 -22.53 -15.03 -72.30
CA GLU A 568 -22.86 -14.21 -73.48
C GLU A 568 -22.60 -14.99 -74.78
N TYR A 569 -21.48 -15.71 -74.88
CA TYR A 569 -21.18 -16.57 -76.03
C TYR A 569 -22.21 -17.71 -76.22
N MET A 570 -22.59 -18.41 -75.15
CA MET A 570 -23.60 -19.47 -75.24
C MET A 570 -24.99 -18.92 -75.61
N PHE A 571 -25.43 -17.81 -75.02
CA PHE A 571 -26.70 -17.19 -75.40
C PHE A 571 -26.72 -16.75 -76.87
N ASN A 572 -25.65 -16.12 -77.36
CA ASN A 572 -25.54 -15.73 -78.76
C ASN A 572 -25.53 -16.97 -79.69
N SER A 573 -24.86 -18.06 -79.29
CA SER A 573 -24.84 -19.29 -80.09
C SER A 573 -26.19 -20.00 -80.15
N GLU A 574 -27.01 -19.99 -79.09
CA GLU A 574 -28.36 -20.53 -79.15
C GLU A 574 -29.31 -19.59 -79.90
N LEU A 575 -29.12 -18.27 -79.80
CA LEU A 575 -29.90 -17.29 -80.57
C LEU A 575 -29.72 -17.48 -82.07
N THR A 576 -28.49 -17.61 -82.58
CA THR A 576 -28.25 -17.87 -84.02
C THR A 576 -28.86 -19.18 -84.50
N LYS A 577 -28.87 -20.25 -83.68
CA LYS A 577 -29.57 -21.50 -84.04
C LYS A 577 -31.08 -21.28 -84.17
N LEU A 578 -31.68 -20.51 -83.27
CA LEU A 578 -33.10 -20.19 -83.32
C LEU A 578 -33.45 -19.30 -84.52
N GLU A 579 -32.55 -18.38 -84.91
CA GLU A 579 -32.66 -17.59 -86.14
C GLU A 579 -32.59 -18.49 -87.40
N ASP A 580 -31.65 -19.44 -87.45
CA ASP A 580 -31.52 -20.43 -88.53
C ASP A 580 -32.75 -21.35 -88.62
N GLU A 581 -33.25 -21.88 -87.49
CA GLU A 581 -34.47 -22.71 -87.45
C GLU A 581 -35.70 -21.93 -87.90
N LEU A 582 -35.85 -20.68 -87.46
CA LEU A 582 -36.95 -19.78 -87.87
C LEU A 582 -36.87 -19.45 -89.36
N SER A 583 -35.68 -19.21 -89.90
CA SER A 583 -35.42 -18.99 -91.32
C SER A 583 -35.76 -20.22 -92.18
N LEU A 584 -35.37 -21.41 -91.72
CA LEU A 584 -35.71 -22.69 -92.36
C LEU A 584 -37.23 -22.96 -92.31
N GLN A 585 -37.91 -22.60 -91.22
CA GLN A 585 -39.36 -22.72 -91.11
C GLN A 585 -40.09 -21.70 -92.01
N ALA A 586 -39.61 -20.46 -92.10
CA ALA A 586 -40.15 -19.43 -92.98
C ALA A 586 -40.06 -19.84 -94.46
N THR A 587 -38.86 -20.20 -94.92
CA THR A 587 -38.64 -20.66 -96.31
C THR A 587 -39.44 -21.93 -96.64
N LYS A 588 -39.65 -22.84 -95.68
CA LYS A 588 -40.56 -23.99 -95.84
C LYS A 588 -42.01 -23.57 -96.02
N TYR A 589 -42.50 -22.58 -95.27
CA TYR A 589 -43.85 -22.04 -95.47
C TYR A 589 -43.99 -21.31 -96.82
N GLU A 590 -42.99 -20.57 -97.27
CA GLU A 590 -42.98 -19.97 -98.61
C GLU A 590 -43.12 -21.04 -99.71
N HIS A 591 -42.37 -22.14 -99.61
CA HIS A 591 -42.48 -23.27 -100.55
C HIS A 591 -43.86 -23.93 -100.50
N GLU A 592 -44.47 -24.13 -99.32
CA GLU A 592 -45.84 -24.64 -99.25
C GLU A 592 -46.85 -23.65 -99.84
N ILE A 593 -46.77 -22.36 -99.51
CA ILE A 593 -47.64 -21.31 -100.05
C ILE A 593 -47.55 -21.27 -101.58
N MET A 594 -46.34 -21.28 -102.14
CA MET A 594 -46.10 -21.34 -103.59
C MET A 594 -46.67 -22.61 -104.23
N PHE A 595 -46.51 -23.78 -103.58
CA PHE A 595 -47.10 -25.03 -104.06
C PHE A 595 -48.63 -25.00 -104.02
N ARG A 596 -49.24 -24.42 -102.97
CA ARG A 596 -50.70 -24.27 -102.86
C ARG A 596 -51.24 -23.30 -103.93
N LEU A 597 -50.55 -22.18 -104.17
CA LEU A 597 -50.86 -21.22 -105.25
C LEU A 597 -50.76 -21.86 -106.64
N ALA A 598 -49.68 -22.58 -106.94
CA ALA A 598 -49.52 -23.27 -108.22
C ALA A 598 -50.62 -24.32 -108.46
N ASN A 599 -51.01 -25.07 -107.42
CA ASN A 599 -52.13 -26.03 -107.49
C ASN A 599 -53.53 -25.38 -107.53
N ALA A 600 -53.66 -24.09 -107.18
CA ALA A 600 -54.89 -23.32 -107.36
C ALA A 600 -54.98 -22.81 -108.80
N ILE A 601 -53.90 -22.20 -109.31
CA ILE A 601 -53.80 -21.71 -110.69
C ILE A 601 -53.98 -22.85 -111.70
N ALA A 602 -53.44 -24.05 -111.43
CA ALA A 602 -53.60 -25.22 -112.28
C ALA A 602 -54.99 -25.90 -112.21
N LYS A 603 -56.00 -25.23 -111.63
CA LYS A 603 -57.41 -25.67 -111.57
C LYS A 603 -58.39 -24.67 -112.18
N GLU A 604 -57.91 -23.53 -112.67
CA GLU A 604 -58.66 -22.58 -113.50
C GLU A 604 -58.36 -22.82 -115.00
#